data_AF-A0A0F9Y7F7-F1
#
_entry.id   AF-A0A0F9Y7F7-F1
#
_cell.length_a   1.000
_cell.length_b   1.000
_cell.length_c   1.000
_cell.angle_alpha   90.00
_cell.angle_beta   90.00
_cell.angle_gamma   90.00
#
_symmetry.space_group_name_H-M   'P 1'
#
loop_
_entity.id
_entity.type
_entity.pdbx_description
1 polymer ?
#
loop_
_entity_poly.entity_id
_entity_poly.type
_entity_poly.pdbx_seq_one_letter_code
_entity_poly.pdbx_strand_id
1 'polypeptide(L)'
;ATINNNHLISYNSSALITNFRYNSNAIITHDKRIRYNSQAIITHDKEINNNSNSIVTHNRQISYISSATINNNRAISWNSSAILNLDASTLEQRIINNSNAIILLDNKINININDITANSNAIIMNTQNIYFNSNAIVTTMTTSGLQVQIDENKLGIRYNSNAILSLTNGQQDTVLTQAPITSDITLRDSVFIHPTQRIYVADNATIDGSGAVIIFGDPAHSQFVVKAGKTVTLKNVQLLRVSQDTLDLRYNLYVDSSSPSNWRLEDGILRIGQNVILGLSENVTMTQGLIELVNDDNAQAQTFKLVGIEGQKQFQISPSNAYCNALSRADNGLTWAQRVAGYTSYTPSQLPTRFTNNGTTPILIKCNDNTFGIQNINLSGFEHISKTTSINYTGAIGLLGTAAVDIGDQTFSEFEKNKNVQEKYDMVFVVQNINNQLRLLKDDLLFTGQLQFADFGENVLDIDTVLTERIKPKVGSTDPDRTIPQVNFATDFLQLTSLYGMARLIFDDSRIRINNQFNAFIAYENSYLGGNTIEVTGDPIWDLYDPAFGGKEFVLDVDELIGLDDIDNKPIVSDFYSIFKNNKKKLRTALDLIYEQELKKF
;
A
#
# COMPACT_ATOMS: atom_id res chain seq x y z
N ALA A 1 158.71 71.64 18.10
CA ALA A 1 158.27 70.43 17.37
C ALA A 1 157.51 69.44 18.27
N THR A 2 158.02 69.11 19.46
CA THR A 2 157.47 68.04 20.34
C THR A 2 156.04 68.26 20.85
N ILE A 3 155.66 69.51 21.16
CA ILE A 3 154.30 69.83 21.65
C ILE A 3 153.20 69.57 20.60
N ASN A 4 153.52 69.76 19.30
CA ASN A 4 152.54 69.61 18.22
C ASN A 4 152.17 68.13 17.96
N ASN A 5 153.12 67.20 18.14
CA ASN A 5 152.87 65.77 17.97
C ASN A 5 151.94 65.22 19.07
N ASN A 6 152.05 65.68 20.31
CA ASN A 6 151.18 65.23 21.40
C ASN A 6 149.72 65.67 21.20
N HIS A 7 149.49 66.87 20.67
CA HIS A 7 148.14 67.33 20.32
C HIS A 7 147.51 66.51 19.18
N LEU A 8 148.28 66.18 18.13
CA LEU A 8 147.82 65.31 17.04
C LEU A 8 147.51 63.89 17.52
N ILE A 9 148.34 63.32 18.39
CA ILE A 9 148.11 61.99 18.99
C ILE A 9 146.83 61.99 19.84
N SER A 10 146.63 63.02 20.67
CA SER A 10 145.44 63.15 21.51
C SER A 10 144.16 63.28 20.66
N TYR A 11 144.19 64.07 19.60
CA TYR A 11 143.07 64.25 18.68
C TYR A 11 142.72 62.95 17.95
N ASN A 12 143.71 62.26 17.37
CA ASN A 12 143.51 60.98 16.69
C ASN A 12 143.00 59.90 17.64
N SER A 13 143.54 59.85 18.87
CA SER A 13 143.08 58.91 19.90
C SER A 13 141.63 59.18 20.31
N SER A 14 141.24 60.46 20.43
CA SER A 14 139.87 60.87 20.77
C SER A 14 138.88 60.54 19.65
N ALA A 15 139.27 60.76 18.39
CA ALA A 15 138.48 60.39 17.23
C ALA A 15 138.27 58.87 17.14
N LEU A 16 139.34 58.08 17.37
CA LEU A 16 139.27 56.61 17.39
C LEU A 16 138.35 56.11 18.52
N ILE A 17 138.49 56.64 19.74
CA ILE A 17 137.63 56.28 20.87
C ILE A 17 136.15 56.59 20.56
N THR A 18 135.89 57.74 19.94
CA THR A 18 134.53 58.15 19.57
C THR A 18 133.95 57.20 18.52
N ASN A 19 134.70 56.88 17.47
CA ASN A 19 134.30 55.91 16.45
C ASN A 19 134.06 54.51 17.04
N PHE A 20 134.93 54.04 17.95
CA PHE A 20 134.73 52.76 18.63
C PHE A 20 133.48 52.74 19.50
N ARG A 21 133.14 53.84 20.19
CA ARG A 21 131.88 53.95 20.94
C ARG A 21 130.66 53.92 20.01
N TYR A 22 130.69 54.67 18.91
CA TYR A 22 129.59 54.67 17.94
C TYR A 22 129.38 53.28 17.33
N ASN A 23 130.46 52.63 16.87
CA ASN A 23 130.38 51.28 16.30
C ASN A 23 129.91 50.26 17.35
N SER A 24 130.44 50.31 18.57
CA SER A 24 129.98 49.43 19.66
C SER A 24 128.50 49.63 19.97
N ASN A 25 128.02 50.88 20.05
CA ASN A 25 126.61 51.17 20.30
C ASN A 25 125.70 50.72 19.14
N ALA A 26 126.16 50.89 17.89
CA ALA A 26 125.46 50.36 16.72
C ALA A 26 125.39 48.83 16.73
N ILE A 27 126.50 48.15 17.07
CA ILE A 27 126.56 46.68 17.22
C ILE A 27 125.58 46.21 18.31
N ILE A 28 125.58 46.85 19.49
CA ILE A 28 124.65 46.52 20.58
C ILE A 28 123.20 46.71 20.15
N THR A 29 122.91 47.77 19.39
CA THR A 29 121.56 48.07 18.88
C THR A 29 121.13 47.02 17.86
N HIS A 30 122.00 46.66 16.92
CA HIS A 30 121.75 45.58 15.96
C HIS A 30 121.57 44.24 16.66
N ASP A 31 122.38 43.90 17.66
CA ASP A 31 122.23 42.68 18.45
C ASP A 31 120.86 42.60 19.15
N LYS A 32 120.39 43.70 19.76
CA LYS A 32 119.04 43.76 20.35
C LYS A 32 117.95 43.54 19.30
N ARG A 33 118.06 44.16 18.12
CA ARG A 33 117.08 43.99 17.03
C ARG A 33 117.11 42.57 16.46
N ILE A 34 118.29 41.96 16.33
CA ILE A 34 118.45 40.56 15.93
C ILE A 34 117.75 39.65 16.92
N ARG A 35 118.00 39.82 18.23
CA ARG A 35 117.32 39.03 19.27
C ARG A 35 115.80 39.18 19.24
N TYR A 36 115.30 40.41 19.08
CA TYR A 36 113.86 40.67 18.95
C TYR A 36 113.26 39.99 17.71
N ASN A 37 113.89 40.13 16.55
CA ASN A 37 113.45 39.50 15.31
C ASN A 37 113.50 37.97 15.42
N SER A 38 114.56 37.41 15.99
CA SER A 38 114.66 35.97 16.25
C SER A 38 113.54 35.49 17.15
N GLN A 39 113.19 36.24 18.19
CA GLN A 39 112.08 35.88 19.07
C GLN A 39 110.72 35.98 18.36
N ALA A 40 110.51 36.99 17.51
CA ALA A 40 109.30 37.11 16.70
C ALA A 40 109.17 35.95 15.68
N ILE A 41 110.28 35.56 15.04
CA ILE A 41 110.34 34.40 14.15
C ILE A 41 109.97 33.12 14.90
N ILE A 42 110.52 32.90 16.11
CA ILE A 42 110.18 31.75 16.94
C ILE A 42 108.69 31.74 17.32
N THR A 43 108.11 32.90 17.64
CA THR A 43 106.68 33.00 17.96
C THR A 43 105.81 32.68 16.74
N HIS A 44 106.10 33.26 15.58
CA HIS A 44 105.38 32.96 14.35
C HIS A 44 105.52 31.48 13.95
N ASP A 45 106.70 30.87 14.14
CA ASP A 45 106.90 29.45 13.86
C ASP A 45 106.02 28.55 14.76
N LYS A 46 105.84 28.91 16.03
CA LYS A 46 104.89 28.23 16.93
C LYS A 46 103.43 28.38 16.46
N GLU A 47 103.04 29.56 16.02
CA GLU A 47 101.69 29.81 15.49
C GLU A 47 101.43 29.05 14.18
N ILE A 48 102.41 29.01 13.27
CA ILE A 48 102.36 28.21 12.04
C ILE A 48 102.20 26.73 12.36
N ASN A 49 102.96 26.21 13.33
CA ASN A 49 102.85 24.82 13.78
C ASN A 49 101.46 24.53 14.38
N ASN A 50 100.93 25.43 15.22
CA ASN A 50 99.58 25.29 15.78
C ASN A 50 98.49 25.30 14.70
N ASN A 51 98.58 26.22 13.74
CA ASN A 51 97.64 26.29 12.61
C ASN A 51 97.73 25.05 11.73
N SER A 52 98.94 24.56 11.46
CA SER A 52 99.17 23.34 10.68
C SER A 52 98.54 22.12 11.38
N ASN A 53 98.72 22.00 12.70
CA ASN A 53 98.08 20.93 13.49
C ASN A 53 96.55 21.03 13.49
N SER A 54 96.00 22.25 13.54
CA SER A 54 94.56 22.48 13.43
C SER A 54 94.04 22.08 12.04
N ILE A 55 94.73 22.45 10.96
CA ILE A 55 94.38 22.07 9.58
C ILE A 55 94.39 20.55 9.42
N VAL A 56 95.41 19.86 9.94
CA VAL A 56 95.48 18.39 9.92
C VAL A 56 94.29 17.77 10.66
N THR A 57 93.91 18.35 11.80
CA THR A 57 92.75 17.87 12.59
C THR A 57 91.43 18.06 11.84
N HIS A 58 91.19 19.24 11.27
CA HIS A 58 90.00 19.49 10.46
C HIS A 58 89.93 18.58 9.23
N ASN A 59 91.07 18.32 8.57
CA ASN A 59 91.12 17.43 7.42
C ASN A 59 90.73 15.97 7.79
N ARG A 60 91.13 15.50 8.96
CA ARG A 60 90.69 14.20 9.50
C ARG A 60 89.18 14.17 9.76
N GLN A 61 88.62 15.24 10.34
CA GLN A 61 87.18 15.35 10.58
C GLN A 61 86.37 15.36 9.27
N ILE A 62 86.83 16.11 8.25
CA ILE A 62 86.21 16.12 6.92
C ILE A 62 86.21 14.73 6.30
N SER A 63 87.33 14.01 6.40
CA SER A 63 87.44 12.63 5.89
C SER A 63 86.46 11.68 6.59
N TYR A 64 86.30 11.83 7.91
CA TYR A 64 85.33 11.05 8.68
C TYR A 64 83.88 11.36 8.28
N ILE A 65 83.52 12.64 8.20
CA ILE A 65 82.17 13.09 7.79
C ILE A 65 81.85 12.59 6.38
N SER A 66 82.79 12.74 5.44
CA SER A 66 82.63 12.25 4.07
C SER A 66 82.35 10.74 4.03
N SER A 67 83.08 9.96 4.82
CA SER A 67 82.86 8.51 4.94
C SER A 67 81.47 8.18 5.52
N ALA A 68 81.03 8.91 6.55
CA ALA A 68 79.70 8.74 7.13
C ALA A 68 78.58 9.12 6.14
N THR A 69 78.75 10.21 5.38
CA THR A 69 77.81 10.64 4.33
C THR A 69 77.70 9.59 3.23
N ILE A 70 78.81 9.01 2.77
CA ILE A 70 78.82 7.93 1.77
C ILE A 70 78.05 6.71 2.30
N ASN A 71 78.28 6.32 3.56
CA ASN A 71 77.59 5.19 4.17
C ASN A 71 76.09 5.44 4.32
N ASN A 72 75.69 6.63 4.77
CA ASN A 72 74.28 7.01 4.86
C ASN A 72 73.62 7.01 3.48
N ASN A 73 74.29 7.50 2.45
CA ASN A 73 73.76 7.49 1.10
C ASN A 73 73.56 6.06 0.58
N ARG A 74 74.49 5.15 0.86
CA ARG A 74 74.31 3.72 0.55
C ARG A 74 73.13 3.11 1.30
N ALA A 75 72.97 3.40 2.59
CA ALA A 75 71.85 2.91 3.39
C ALA A 75 70.50 3.45 2.87
N ILE A 76 70.44 4.74 2.52
CA ILE A 76 69.26 5.36 1.90
C ILE A 76 68.94 4.69 0.56
N SER A 77 69.94 4.47 -0.29
CA SER A 77 69.75 3.78 -1.58
C SER A 77 69.24 2.36 -1.39
N TRP A 78 69.76 1.63 -0.39
CA TRP A 78 69.32 0.28 -0.07
C TRP A 78 67.87 0.27 0.46
N ASN A 79 67.54 1.16 1.40
CA ASN A 79 66.18 1.31 1.92
C ASN A 79 65.20 1.75 0.82
N SER A 80 65.59 2.67 -0.05
CA SER A 80 64.76 3.11 -1.18
C SER A 80 64.51 1.97 -2.16
N SER A 81 65.53 1.14 -2.42
CA SER A 81 65.39 -0.06 -3.24
C SER A 81 64.50 -1.10 -2.57
N ALA A 82 64.60 -1.26 -1.24
CA ALA A 82 63.73 -2.16 -0.48
C ALA A 82 62.27 -1.68 -0.46
N ILE A 83 62.03 -0.37 -0.36
CA ILE A 83 60.68 0.24 -0.44
C ILE A 83 60.10 0.07 -1.85
N LEU A 84 60.91 0.29 -2.90
CA LEU A 84 60.49 0.04 -4.28
C LEU A 84 60.24 -1.45 -4.55
N ASN A 85 61.04 -2.36 -3.96
CA ASN A 85 60.90 -3.82 -4.09
C ASN A 85 59.86 -4.45 -3.14
N LEU A 86 59.37 -3.73 -2.13
CA LEU A 86 58.11 -4.02 -1.44
C LEU A 86 56.88 -3.77 -2.35
N ASP A 87 57.18 -3.39 -3.58
CA ASP A 87 56.48 -3.49 -4.85
C ASP A 87 54.98 -3.77 -4.76
N ALA A 88 54.26 -2.66 -4.92
CA ALA A 88 52.86 -2.61 -5.27
C ALA A 88 52.52 -3.61 -6.38
N SER A 89 53.43 -3.93 -7.32
CA SER A 89 53.15 -4.90 -8.39
C SER A 89 52.80 -6.31 -7.89
N THR A 90 53.46 -6.80 -6.84
CA THR A 90 53.21 -8.16 -6.32
C THR A 90 51.93 -8.18 -5.49
N LEU A 91 51.66 -7.10 -4.74
CA LEU A 91 50.42 -6.96 -4.00
C LEU A 91 49.22 -6.73 -4.94
N GLU A 92 49.38 -5.90 -5.96
CA GLU A 92 48.40 -5.62 -7.02
C GLU A 92 48.07 -6.89 -7.79
N GLN A 93 49.07 -7.66 -8.21
CA GLN A 93 48.82 -8.94 -8.88
C GLN A 93 48.09 -9.94 -7.96
N ARG A 94 48.41 -9.97 -6.66
CA ARG A 94 47.67 -10.79 -5.68
C ARG A 94 46.24 -10.30 -5.48
N ILE A 95 46.01 -8.99 -5.44
CA ILE A 95 44.68 -8.38 -5.37
C ILE A 95 43.88 -8.75 -6.62
N ILE A 96 44.45 -8.56 -7.82
CA ILE A 96 43.81 -8.92 -9.10
C ILE A 96 43.45 -10.41 -9.12
N ASN A 97 44.37 -11.28 -8.72
CA ASN A 97 44.12 -12.72 -8.68
C ASN A 97 43.00 -13.07 -7.68
N ASN A 98 42.97 -12.43 -6.50
CA ASN A 98 41.92 -12.63 -5.51
C ASN A 98 40.57 -12.09 -6.01
N SER A 99 40.53 -10.90 -6.61
CA SER A 99 39.32 -10.31 -7.19
C SER A 99 38.76 -11.19 -8.30
N ASN A 100 39.60 -11.72 -9.19
CA ASN A 100 39.17 -12.66 -10.22
C ASN A 100 38.63 -13.97 -9.63
N ALA A 101 39.23 -14.47 -8.55
CA ALA A 101 38.73 -15.65 -7.84
C ALA A 101 37.37 -15.38 -7.16
N ILE A 102 37.17 -14.20 -6.58
CA ILE A 102 35.89 -13.77 -5.99
C ILE A 102 34.81 -13.67 -7.07
N ILE A 103 35.09 -13.03 -8.21
CA ILE A 103 34.14 -12.94 -9.33
C ILE A 103 33.76 -14.34 -9.86
N LEU A 104 34.74 -15.23 -9.98
CA LEU A 104 34.46 -16.61 -10.39
C LEU A 104 33.59 -17.35 -9.38
N LEU A 105 33.80 -17.12 -8.08
CA LEU A 105 33.00 -17.72 -7.02
C LEU A 105 31.58 -17.15 -7.01
N ASP A 106 31.41 -15.85 -7.20
CA ASP A 106 30.11 -15.18 -7.30
C ASP A 106 29.28 -15.75 -8.46
N ASN A 107 29.88 -15.90 -9.65
CA ASN A 107 29.22 -16.55 -10.78
C ASN A 107 28.77 -17.98 -10.46
N LYS A 108 29.59 -18.76 -9.74
CA LYS A 108 29.19 -20.12 -9.30
C LYS A 108 28.06 -20.09 -8.27
N ILE A 109 28.06 -19.12 -7.36
CA ILE A 109 26.98 -18.93 -6.39
C ILE A 109 25.67 -18.61 -7.12
N ASN A 110 25.70 -17.71 -8.11
CA ASN A 110 24.52 -17.37 -8.91
C ASN A 110 23.97 -18.56 -9.70
N ILE A 111 24.84 -19.39 -10.29
CA ILE A 111 24.44 -20.65 -10.93
C ILE A 111 23.77 -21.59 -9.91
N ASN A 112 24.38 -21.78 -8.74
CA ASN A 112 23.82 -22.63 -7.69
C ASN A 112 22.47 -22.10 -7.17
N ILE A 113 22.29 -20.78 -7.05
CA ILE A 113 21.01 -20.18 -6.66
C ILE A 113 19.94 -20.51 -7.69
N ASN A 114 20.25 -20.40 -8.99
CA ASN A 114 19.32 -20.76 -10.06
C ASN A 114 18.94 -22.25 -10.01
N ASP A 115 19.93 -23.13 -9.80
CA ASP A 115 19.69 -24.57 -9.67
C ASP A 115 18.85 -24.91 -8.42
N ILE A 116 19.10 -24.25 -7.29
CA ILE A 116 18.31 -24.41 -6.05
C ILE A 116 16.88 -23.93 -6.27
N THR A 117 16.67 -22.79 -6.94
CA THR A 117 15.35 -22.28 -7.28
C THR A 117 14.59 -23.25 -8.18
N ALA A 118 15.25 -23.77 -9.24
CA ALA A 118 14.68 -24.75 -10.13
C ALA A 118 14.28 -26.04 -9.39
N ASN A 119 15.16 -26.55 -8.53
CA ASN A 119 14.89 -27.72 -7.69
C ASN A 119 13.75 -27.46 -6.70
N SER A 120 13.70 -26.28 -6.08
CA SER A 120 12.63 -25.91 -5.15
C SER A 120 11.27 -25.88 -5.86
N ASN A 121 11.21 -25.30 -7.06
CA ASN A 121 10.01 -25.31 -7.89
C ASN A 121 9.58 -26.74 -8.26
N ALA A 122 10.54 -27.62 -8.61
CA ALA A 122 10.27 -29.02 -8.88
C ALA A 122 9.75 -29.78 -7.64
N ILE A 123 10.30 -29.49 -6.45
CA ILE A 123 9.83 -30.06 -5.18
C ILE A 123 8.42 -29.58 -4.86
N ILE A 124 8.11 -28.29 -5.06
CA ILE A 124 6.77 -27.73 -4.87
C ILE A 124 5.77 -28.44 -5.79
N MET A 125 6.10 -28.56 -7.08
CA MET A 125 5.27 -29.29 -8.05
C MET A 125 5.08 -30.75 -7.67
N ASN A 126 6.14 -31.45 -7.24
CA ASN A 126 6.03 -32.83 -6.78
C ASN A 126 5.20 -32.94 -5.50
N THR A 127 5.29 -31.98 -4.58
CA THR A 127 4.49 -31.94 -3.36
C THR A 127 3.02 -31.76 -3.68
N GLN A 128 2.69 -30.87 -4.63
CA GLN A 128 1.33 -30.71 -5.14
C GLN A 128 0.83 -32.01 -5.79
N ASN A 129 1.64 -32.64 -6.65
CA ASN A 129 1.28 -33.93 -7.26
C ASN A 129 1.07 -35.03 -6.21
N ILE A 130 1.90 -35.10 -5.17
CA ILE A 130 1.74 -36.04 -4.05
C ILE A 130 0.45 -35.73 -3.28
N TYR A 131 0.13 -34.47 -3.04
CA TYR A 131 -1.12 -34.07 -2.39
C TYR A 131 -2.34 -34.50 -3.22
N PHE A 132 -2.32 -34.22 -4.53
CA PHE A 132 -3.38 -34.66 -5.45
C PHE A 132 -3.52 -36.18 -5.48
N ASN A 133 -2.40 -36.90 -5.60
CA ASN A 133 -2.41 -38.36 -5.63
C ASN A 133 -2.85 -38.96 -4.29
N SER A 134 -2.41 -38.39 -3.17
CA SER A 134 -2.79 -38.85 -1.83
C SER A 134 -4.26 -38.60 -1.57
N ASN A 135 -4.80 -37.45 -1.98
CA ASN A 135 -6.23 -37.19 -1.93
C ASN A 135 -7.00 -38.19 -2.79
N ALA A 136 -6.56 -38.42 -4.04
CA ALA A 136 -7.20 -39.40 -4.90
C ALA A 136 -7.22 -40.81 -4.28
N ILE A 137 -6.12 -41.23 -3.63
CA ILE A 137 -5.98 -42.51 -2.94
C ILE A 137 -6.85 -42.57 -1.67
N VAL A 138 -6.87 -41.52 -0.85
CA VAL A 138 -7.70 -41.43 0.36
C VAL A 138 -9.19 -41.49 0.00
N THR A 139 -9.58 -40.85 -1.11
CA THR A 139 -10.92 -40.93 -1.67
C THR A 139 -11.26 -42.33 -2.18
N THR A 140 -10.30 -43.10 -2.70
CA THR A 140 -10.55 -44.47 -3.22
C THR A 140 -10.43 -45.59 -2.18
N MET A 141 -9.62 -45.43 -1.12
CA MET A 141 -9.32 -46.51 -0.15
C MET A 141 -10.21 -46.52 1.09
N THR A 142 -10.90 -45.43 1.40
CA THR A 142 -11.88 -45.47 2.48
C THR A 142 -13.19 -46.04 1.92
N THR A 143 -13.68 -47.14 2.49
CA THR A 143 -15.00 -47.73 2.19
C THR A 143 -16.17 -46.76 2.40
N SER A 144 -15.90 -45.58 2.98
CA SER A 144 -16.76 -44.41 3.04
C SER A 144 -16.70 -43.53 1.79
N GLY A 145 -15.57 -43.42 1.09
CA GLY A 145 -15.43 -42.59 -0.12
C GLY A 145 -16.25 -43.12 -1.30
N LEU A 146 -16.15 -44.41 -1.61
CA LEU A 146 -16.99 -45.05 -2.64
C LEU A 146 -18.48 -45.01 -2.28
N GLN A 147 -18.84 -45.17 -1.00
CA GLN A 147 -20.23 -45.11 -0.54
C GLN A 147 -20.78 -43.68 -0.53
N VAL A 148 -19.98 -42.69 -0.10
CA VAL A 148 -20.32 -41.26 -0.17
C VAL A 148 -20.40 -40.79 -1.61
N GLN A 149 -19.50 -41.21 -2.50
CA GLN A 149 -19.59 -40.88 -3.91
C GLN A 149 -20.75 -41.61 -4.57
N ILE A 150 -21.12 -42.83 -4.15
CA ILE A 150 -22.35 -43.51 -4.58
C ILE A 150 -23.59 -42.81 -4.03
N ASP A 151 -23.55 -42.25 -2.82
CA ASP A 151 -24.68 -41.56 -2.18
C ASP A 151 -24.83 -40.12 -2.68
N GLU A 152 -23.75 -39.39 -2.92
CA GLU A 152 -23.67 -38.11 -3.62
C GLU A 152 -24.00 -38.25 -5.09
N ASN A 153 -23.56 -39.32 -5.77
CA ASN A 153 -24.03 -39.63 -7.11
C ASN A 153 -25.48 -40.10 -7.09
N LYS A 154 -25.99 -40.79 -6.06
CA LYS A 154 -27.44 -41.09 -5.94
C LYS A 154 -28.26 -39.86 -5.65
N LEU A 155 -27.76 -38.92 -4.85
CA LEU A 155 -28.38 -37.63 -4.56
C LEU A 155 -28.32 -36.74 -5.80
N GLY A 156 -27.18 -36.63 -6.46
CA GLY A 156 -26.98 -35.94 -7.73
C GLY A 156 -27.78 -36.56 -8.87
N ILE A 157 -27.87 -37.89 -8.96
CA ILE A 157 -28.76 -38.60 -9.88
C ILE A 157 -30.22 -38.40 -9.47
N ARG A 158 -30.59 -38.31 -8.18
CA ARG A 158 -31.95 -37.94 -7.75
C ARG A 158 -32.28 -36.49 -8.07
N TYR A 159 -31.37 -35.54 -7.86
CA TYR A 159 -31.54 -34.13 -8.14
C TYR A 159 -31.60 -33.89 -9.64
N ASN A 160 -30.71 -34.52 -10.40
CA ASN A 160 -30.75 -34.49 -11.86
C ASN A 160 -31.96 -35.26 -12.39
N SER A 161 -32.35 -36.40 -11.81
CA SER A 161 -33.58 -37.11 -12.21
C SER A 161 -34.82 -36.33 -11.84
N ASN A 162 -34.86 -35.59 -10.73
CA ASN A 162 -35.98 -34.73 -10.32
C ASN A 162 -36.02 -33.44 -11.15
N ALA A 163 -34.88 -32.86 -11.50
CA ALA A 163 -34.77 -31.73 -12.41
C ALA A 163 -35.13 -32.13 -13.85
N ILE A 164 -34.69 -33.30 -14.30
CA ILE A 164 -35.05 -33.89 -15.60
C ILE A 164 -36.53 -34.30 -15.58
N LEU A 165 -37.06 -34.93 -14.53
CA LEU A 165 -38.50 -35.23 -14.37
C LEU A 165 -39.35 -33.96 -14.30
N SER A 166 -38.84 -32.89 -13.69
CA SER A 166 -39.46 -31.56 -13.68
C SER A 166 -39.45 -30.90 -15.06
N LEU A 167 -38.40 -31.13 -15.86
CA LEU A 167 -38.31 -30.70 -17.26
C LEU A 167 -39.16 -31.57 -18.20
N THR A 168 -39.37 -32.86 -17.91
CA THR A 168 -40.06 -33.81 -18.81
C THR A 168 -41.54 -34.09 -18.46
N ASN A 169 -42.01 -33.82 -17.24
CA ASN A 169 -43.40 -34.11 -16.84
C ASN A 169 -44.36 -32.91 -16.92
N GLY A 170 -43.92 -31.75 -17.42
CA GLY A 170 -44.72 -30.53 -17.39
C GLY A 170 -44.92 -30.00 -15.96
N GLN A 171 -45.62 -28.86 -15.86
CA GLN A 171 -45.79 -28.04 -14.65
C GLN A 171 -46.17 -28.88 -13.40
N GLN A 172 -45.19 -29.22 -12.56
CA GLN A 172 -45.43 -29.76 -11.23
C GLN A 172 -45.28 -28.64 -10.20
N ASP A 173 -46.29 -28.47 -9.36
CA ASP A 173 -46.23 -27.50 -8.28
C ASP A 173 -45.23 -27.93 -7.21
N THR A 174 -44.42 -26.97 -6.79
CA THR A 174 -43.44 -27.13 -5.72
C THR A 174 -44.06 -26.67 -4.40
N VAL A 175 -43.40 -26.96 -3.28
CA VAL A 175 -43.80 -26.41 -1.96
C VAL A 175 -43.86 -24.87 -1.96
N LEU A 176 -43.14 -24.20 -2.88
CA LEU A 176 -43.13 -22.75 -3.03
C LEU A 176 -44.24 -22.22 -3.94
N THR A 177 -44.87 -23.05 -4.78
CA THR A 177 -45.81 -22.62 -5.84
C THR A 177 -47.20 -23.23 -5.72
N GLN A 178 -47.37 -24.31 -4.95
CA GLN A 178 -48.67 -24.99 -4.77
C GLN A 178 -49.72 -24.14 -4.05
N ALA A 179 -49.29 -23.21 -3.20
CA ALA A 179 -50.14 -22.31 -2.44
C ALA A 179 -49.37 -21.05 -2.03
N PRO A 180 -50.06 -19.94 -1.70
CA PRO A 180 -49.42 -18.80 -1.07
C PRO A 180 -48.66 -19.18 0.21
N ILE A 181 -47.45 -18.62 0.37
CA ILE A 181 -46.64 -18.82 1.57
C ILE A 181 -47.20 -17.95 2.69
N THR A 182 -47.69 -18.61 3.75
CA THR A 182 -48.26 -17.96 4.95
C THR A 182 -47.54 -18.34 6.24
N SER A 183 -46.51 -19.17 6.15
CA SER A 183 -45.69 -19.64 7.27
C SER A 183 -44.30 -20.04 6.78
N ASP A 184 -43.39 -20.30 7.71
CA ASP A 184 -42.03 -20.73 7.39
C ASP A 184 -42.00 -22.02 6.55
N ILE A 185 -41.01 -22.09 5.65
CA ILE A 185 -40.75 -23.21 4.75
C ILE A 185 -39.28 -23.60 4.88
N THR A 186 -39.02 -24.90 5.00
CA THR A 186 -37.69 -25.48 4.83
C THR A 186 -37.65 -26.25 3.52
N LEU A 187 -36.76 -25.86 2.62
CA LEU A 187 -36.49 -26.57 1.38
C LEU A 187 -35.42 -27.63 1.68
N ARG A 188 -35.68 -28.88 1.30
CA ARG A 188 -34.69 -29.97 1.39
C ARG A 188 -34.05 -30.29 0.05
N ASP A 189 -34.70 -29.85 -1.02
CA ASP A 189 -34.34 -30.15 -2.39
C ASP A 189 -34.37 -28.85 -3.20
N SER A 190 -33.48 -28.74 -4.18
CA SER A 190 -33.49 -27.66 -5.16
C SER A 190 -34.75 -27.70 -6.02
N VAL A 191 -35.26 -26.54 -6.38
CA VAL A 191 -36.52 -26.40 -7.12
C VAL A 191 -36.34 -25.52 -8.35
N PHE A 192 -36.97 -25.93 -9.45
CA PHE A 192 -37.11 -25.10 -10.64
C PHE A 192 -38.50 -24.46 -10.64
N ILE A 193 -38.56 -23.14 -10.83
CA ILE A 193 -39.82 -22.39 -10.91
C ILE A 193 -40.13 -22.19 -12.39
N HIS A 194 -41.13 -22.93 -12.88
CA HIS A 194 -41.55 -22.85 -14.29
C HIS A 194 -41.98 -21.42 -14.66
N PRO A 195 -41.75 -20.92 -15.89
CA PRO A 195 -42.13 -19.57 -16.33
C PRO A 195 -43.57 -19.11 -16.01
N THR A 196 -44.50 -20.05 -15.86
CA THR A 196 -45.93 -19.79 -15.53
C THR A 196 -46.25 -19.88 -14.04
N GLN A 197 -45.32 -20.36 -13.21
CA GLN A 197 -45.49 -20.49 -11.78
C GLN A 197 -45.04 -19.22 -11.06
N ARG A 198 -45.51 -19.06 -9.82
CA ARG A 198 -45.15 -17.95 -8.96
C ARG A 198 -45.05 -18.41 -7.51
N ILE A 199 -43.97 -18.00 -6.87
CA ILE A 199 -43.81 -17.94 -5.43
C ILE A 199 -44.53 -16.68 -4.94
N TYR A 200 -45.58 -16.83 -4.14
CA TYR A 200 -46.35 -15.71 -3.61
C TYR A 200 -46.34 -15.72 -2.09
N VAL A 201 -45.65 -14.75 -1.49
CA VAL A 201 -45.57 -14.59 -0.04
C VAL A 201 -46.75 -13.74 0.44
N ALA A 202 -47.72 -14.38 1.09
CA ALA A 202 -48.96 -13.77 1.54
C ALA A 202 -48.94 -13.36 3.03
N ASP A 203 -48.06 -13.95 3.83
CA ASP A 203 -47.77 -13.55 5.20
C ASP A 203 -46.28 -13.56 5.52
N ASN A 204 -45.89 -13.04 6.68
CA ASN A 204 -44.49 -13.06 7.11
C ASN A 204 -43.99 -14.50 7.21
N ALA A 205 -42.88 -14.81 6.55
CA ALA A 205 -42.37 -16.18 6.49
C ALA A 205 -40.85 -16.21 6.28
N THR A 206 -40.22 -17.26 6.76
CA THR A 206 -38.83 -17.62 6.47
C THR A 206 -38.78 -18.75 5.45
N ILE A 207 -38.00 -18.59 4.39
CA ILE A 207 -37.63 -19.67 3.48
C ILE A 207 -36.17 -20.05 3.79
N ASP A 208 -36.01 -21.18 4.48
CA ASP A 208 -34.71 -21.79 4.72
C ASP A 208 -34.39 -22.79 3.62
N GLY A 209 -33.40 -22.48 2.80
CA GLY A 209 -32.98 -23.35 1.72
C GLY A 209 -32.31 -24.63 2.19
N SER A 210 -31.75 -24.68 3.41
CA SER A 210 -30.88 -25.79 3.85
C SER A 210 -29.81 -26.20 2.80
N GLY A 211 -29.29 -25.23 2.05
CA GLY A 211 -28.35 -25.44 0.93
C GLY A 211 -28.99 -25.62 -0.44
N ALA A 212 -30.32 -25.62 -0.54
CA ALA A 212 -31.06 -25.77 -1.80
C ALA A 212 -30.88 -24.56 -2.74
N VAL A 213 -31.10 -24.84 -4.02
CA VAL A 213 -31.07 -23.86 -5.11
C VAL A 213 -32.47 -23.68 -5.68
N ILE A 214 -32.93 -22.44 -5.79
CA ILE A 214 -34.14 -22.05 -6.51
C ILE A 214 -33.70 -21.52 -7.87
N ILE A 215 -34.09 -22.18 -8.95
CA ILE A 215 -33.76 -21.78 -10.32
C ILE A 215 -35.02 -21.20 -10.96
N PHE A 216 -34.96 -19.93 -11.36
CA PHE A 216 -36.06 -19.29 -12.07
C PHE A 216 -36.03 -19.63 -13.56
N GLY A 217 -37.22 -19.84 -14.12
CA GLY A 217 -37.43 -19.87 -15.56
C GLY A 217 -37.32 -18.46 -16.16
N ASP A 218 -37.71 -18.32 -17.42
CA ASP A 218 -37.82 -17.03 -18.10
C ASP A 218 -39.31 -16.65 -18.22
N PRO A 219 -39.90 -15.99 -17.20
CA PRO A 219 -41.33 -15.75 -17.13
C PRO A 219 -41.73 -14.44 -17.84
N ALA A 220 -42.96 -14.39 -18.36
CA ALA A 220 -43.55 -13.12 -18.82
C ALA A 220 -44.07 -12.23 -17.66
N HIS A 221 -43.87 -12.66 -16.42
CA HIS A 221 -44.39 -12.01 -15.21
C HIS A 221 -43.52 -12.31 -13.99
N SER A 222 -43.67 -11.55 -12.92
CA SER A 222 -42.89 -11.84 -11.70
C SER A 222 -43.16 -13.20 -11.07
N GLN A 223 -42.07 -13.89 -10.76
CA GLN A 223 -42.07 -15.25 -10.21
C GLN A 223 -41.88 -15.28 -8.71
N PHE A 224 -41.28 -14.26 -8.11
CA PHE A 224 -41.16 -14.14 -6.66
C PHE A 224 -41.82 -12.84 -6.22
N VAL A 225 -43.02 -12.95 -5.67
CA VAL A 225 -43.84 -11.80 -5.30
C VAL A 225 -44.03 -11.76 -3.79
N VAL A 226 -43.62 -10.66 -3.16
CA VAL A 226 -43.90 -10.38 -1.75
C VAL A 226 -45.06 -9.42 -1.66
N LYS A 227 -46.13 -9.83 -0.97
CA LYS A 227 -47.30 -8.97 -0.75
C LYS A 227 -46.92 -7.71 0.03
N ALA A 228 -47.55 -6.58 -0.29
CA ALA A 228 -47.37 -5.32 0.44
C ALA A 228 -47.58 -5.51 1.96
N GLY A 229 -46.67 -4.95 2.74
CA GLY A 229 -46.68 -5.02 4.21
C GLY A 229 -46.22 -6.37 4.78
N LYS A 230 -45.76 -7.29 3.94
CA LYS A 230 -45.24 -8.60 4.33
C LYS A 230 -43.74 -8.68 4.15
N THR A 231 -43.13 -9.51 4.98
CA THR A 231 -41.67 -9.73 5.00
C THR A 231 -41.38 -11.19 4.72
N VAL A 232 -40.48 -11.45 3.78
CA VAL A 232 -39.90 -12.78 3.60
C VAL A 232 -38.45 -12.76 4.03
N THR A 233 -38.03 -13.73 4.84
CA THR A 233 -36.61 -13.92 5.19
C THR A 233 -36.06 -15.10 4.40
N LEU A 234 -34.98 -14.89 3.66
CA LEU A 234 -34.24 -15.96 2.98
C LEU A 234 -33.01 -16.34 3.81
N LYS A 235 -32.72 -17.62 3.96
CA LYS A 235 -31.46 -18.11 4.54
C LYS A 235 -31.03 -19.45 3.94
N ASN A 236 -29.73 -19.71 3.90
CA ASN A 236 -29.11 -20.93 3.37
C ASN A 236 -29.64 -21.33 1.98
N VAL A 237 -29.85 -20.36 1.10
CA VAL A 237 -30.52 -20.57 -0.19
C VAL A 237 -29.82 -19.82 -1.30
N GLN A 238 -29.74 -20.43 -2.47
CA GLN A 238 -29.27 -19.77 -3.69
C GLN A 238 -30.44 -19.55 -4.63
N LEU A 239 -30.60 -18.35 -5.14
CA LEU A 239 -31.60 -18.00 -6.15
C LEU A 239 -30.83 -17.73 -7.44
N LEU A 240 -31.00 -18.57 -8.46
CA LEU A 240 -30.30 -18.46 -9.73
C LEU A 240 -31.24 -18.04 -10.86
N ARG A 241 -30.66 -17.38 -11.87
CA ARG A 241 -31.38 -16.81 -13.02
C ARG A 241 -32.40 -15.75 -12.63
N VAL A 242 -32.02 -14.93 -11.66
CA VAL A 242 -32.81 -13.73 -11.32
C VAL A 242 -32.70 -12.75 -12.48
N SER A 243 -33.85 -12.39 -13.02
CA SER A 243 -34.05 -11.41 -14.10
C SER A 243 -34.78 -10.17 -13.60
N GLN A 244 -34.90 -9.14 -14.44
CA GLN A 244 -35.54 -7.85 -14.14
C GLN A 244 -36.94 -8.02 -13.54
N ASP A 245 -37.70 -8.99 -14.04
CA ASP A 245 -39.06 -9.22 -13.59
C ASP A 245 -39.17 -10.28 -12.49
N THR A 246 -38.09 -10.98 -12.13
CA THR A 246 -38.17 -12.12 -11.20
C THR A 246 -38.68 -11.71 -9.82
N LEU A 247 -38.16 -10.62 -9.24
CA LEU A 247 -38.49 -10.17 -7.88
C LEU A 247 -39.48 -8.99 -7.93
N ASP A 248 -40.66 -9.15 -7.33
CA ASP A 248 -41.67 -8.10 -7.15
C ASP A 248 -41.93 -7.86 -5.66
N LEU A 249 -41.31 -6.80 -5.14
CA LEU A 249 -41.51 -6.30 -3.79
C LEU A 249 -42.63 -5.25 -3.80
N ARG A 250 -43.88 -5.70 -3.73
CA ARG A 250 -45.04 -4.82 -3.89
C ARG A 250 -45.13 -3.83 -2.76
N TYR A 251 -45.57 -2.61 -3.06
CA TYR A 251 -45.90 -1.64 -2.03
C TYR A 251 -47.34 -1.14 -2.17
N ASN A 252 -47.92 -0.68 -1.07
CA ASN A 252 -49.19 0.00 -1.03
C ASN A 252 -49.08 1.28 -0.20
N LEU A 253 -49.63 2.37 -0.71
CA LEU A 253 -49.72 3.64 -0.01
C LEU A 253 -51.19 3.96 0.24
N TYR A 254 -51.57 4.18 1.49
CA TYR A 254 -52.94 4.52 1.84
C TYR A 254 -53.01 5.60 2.90
N VAL A 255 -54.18 6.22 3.00
CA VAL A 255 -54.46 7.23 4.02
C VAL A 255 -54.72 6.53 5.34
N ASP A 256 -53.96 6.91 6.36
CA ASP A 256 -54.07 6.38 7.72
C ASP A 256 -54.10 7.55 8.69
N SER A 257 -55.29 7.86 9.24
CA SER A 257 -55.47 8.96 10.18
C SER A 257 -54.75 8.77 11.51
N SER A 258 -54.26 7.55 11.79
CA SER A 258 -53.41 7.27 12.96
C SER A 258 -51.93 7.56 12.70
N SER A 259 -51.52 7.64 11.43
CA SER A 259 -50.17 8.07 11.06
C SER A 259 -50.04 9.59 11.22
N PRO A 260 -49.01 10.11 11.91
CA PRO A 260 -48.73 11.54 11.97
C PRO A 260 -48.65 12.27 10.61
N SER A 261 -48.35 11.57 9.51
CA SER A 261 -48.31 12.14 8.14
C SER A 261 -49.64 12.01 7.40
N ASN A 262 -50.64 11.35 8.00
CA ASN A 262 -51.88 10.84 7.39
C ASN A 262 -51.66 9.78 6.30
N TRP A 263 -50.43 9.32 6.08
CA TRP A 263 -50.10 8.32 5.07
C TRP A 263 -49.33 7.17 5.70
N ARG A 264 -49.60 5.96 5.22
CA ARG A 264 -48.84 4.77 5.61
C ARG A 264 -48.39 4.03 4.35
N LEU A 265 -47.11 3.66 4.34
CA LEU A 265 -46.52 2.81 3.32
C LEU A 265 -46.39 1.40 3.88
N GLU A 266 -46.89 0.43 3.13
CA GLU A 266 -46.69 -0.99 3.35
C GLU A 266 -45.91 -1.56 2.19
N ASP A 267 -44.63 -1.85 2.38
CA ASP A 267 -43.78 -2.47 1.37
C ASP A 267 -43.59 -3.96 1.61
N GLY A 268 -43.38 -4.69 0.52
CA GLY A 268 -42.84 -6.03 0.54
C GLY A 268 -41.36 -5.92 0.90
N ILE A 269 -40.95 -6.61 1.94
CA ILE A 269 -39.58 -6.59 2.44
C ILE A 269 -38.94 -7.95 2.18
N LEU A 270 -37.76 -7.92 1.57
CA LEU A 270 -36.90 -9.08 1.42
C LEU A 270 -35.77 -9.01 2.45
N ARG A 271 -35.86 -9.84 3.48
CA ARG A 271 -34.79 -10.01 4.47
C ARG A 271 -33.82 -11.09 4.02
N ILE A 272 -32.54 -10.78 4.13
CA ILE A 272 -31.45 -11.68 3.76
C ILE A 272 -30.69 -12.07 5.01
N GLY A 273 -30.84 -13.33 5.43
CA GLY A 273 -30.08 -13.92 6.52
C GLY A 273 -28.78 -14.57 6.02
N GLN A 274 -28.34 -15.61 6.73
CA GLN A 274 -27.08 -16.31 6.45
C GLN A 274 -27.06 -17.02 5.09
N ASN A 275 -25.88 -17.07 4.46
CA ASN A 275 -25.57 -17.91 3.29
C ASN A 275 -26.57 -17.78 2.13
N VAL A 276 -26.92 -16.54 1.76
CA VAL A 276 -27.81 -16.28 0.62
C VAL A 276 -27.03 -15.78 -0.58
N ILE A 277 -27.32 -16.35 -1.75
CA ILE A 277 -26.76 -15.94 -3.04
C ILE A 277 -27.90 -15.57 -4.00
N LEU A 278 -27.83 -14.39 -4.62
CA LEU A 278 -28.66 -14.01 -5.77
C LEU A 278 -27.79 -14.03 -7.04
N GLY A 279 -28.08 -14.93 -7.97
CA GLY A 279 -27.41 -15.06 -9.26
C GLY A 279 -28.22 -14.40 -10.38
N LEU A 280 -27.74 -13.28 -10.90
CA LEU A 280 -28.39 -12.52 -11.99
C LEU A 280 -28.04 -13.09 -13.36
N SER A 281 -29.06 -13.49 -14.13
CA SER A 281 -28.89 -13.92 -15.53
C SER A 281 -28.84 -12.76 -16.52
N GLU A 282 -29.32 -11.58 -16.13
CA GLU A 282 -29.36 -10.37 -16.95
C GLU A 282 -29.14 -9.13 -16.09
N ASN A 283 -29.16 -7.95 -16.73
CA ASN A 283 -29.12 -6.69 -16.02
C ASN A 283 -30.44 -6.47 -15.26
N VAL A 284 -30.36 -6.00 -14.02
CA VAL A 284 -31.53 -5.82 -13.16
C VAL A 284 -31.51 -4.41 -12.58
N THR A 285 -32.66 -3.74 -12.66
CA THR A 285 -32.92 -2.44 -12.02
C THR A 285 -33.93 -2.62 -10.89
N MET A 286 -33.52 -2.31 -9.66
CA MET A 286 -34.40 -2.27 -8.50
C MET A 286 -35.06 -0.89 -8.41
N THR A 287 -36.37 -0.84 -8.61
CA THR A 287 -37.14 0.41 -8.66
C THR A 287 -38.05 0.65 -7.44
N GLN A 288 -38.21 -0.37 -6.59
CA GLN A 288 -39.07 -0.34 -5.41
C GLN A 288 -38.70 -1.44 -4.41
N GLY A 289 -39.28 -1.36 -3.22
CA GLY A 289 -39.14 -2.35 -2.16
C GLY A 289 -37.94 -2.11 -1.25
N LEU A 290 -37.69 -3.05 -0.36
CA LEU A 290 -36.56 -3.01 0.57
C LEU A 290 -35.89 -4.38 0.63
N ILE A 291 -34.57 -4.39 0.44
CA ILE A 291 -33.70 -5.51 0.80
C ILE A 291 -33.01 -5.15 2.12
N GLU A 292 -33.17 -6.00 3.13
CA GLU A 292 -32.59 -5.80 4.45
C GLU A 292 -31.72 -7.00 4.82
N LEU A 293 -30.42 -6.79 4.98
CA LEU A 293 -29.51 -7.83 5.46
C LEU A 293 -29.68 -7.91 6.97
N VAL A 294 -30.12 -9.05 7.47
CA VAL A 294 -30.35 -9.28 8.90
C VAL A 294 -29.22 -10.09 9.50
N ASN A 295 -28.78 -9.64 10.66
CA ASN A 295 -27.84 -10.39 11.47
C ASN A 295 -28.63 -11.18 12.53
N ASP A 296 -28.93 -12.44 12.23
CA ASP A 296 -29.63 -13.33 13.17
C ASP A 296 -28.70 -13.92 14.24
N ASP A 297 -27.38 -13.76 14.11
CA ASP A 297 -26.37 -14.22 15.07
C ASP A 297 -25.42 -13.07 15.42
N ASN A 298 -25.61 -12.45 16.59
CA ASN A 298 -24.76 -11.36 17.08
C ASN A 298 -23.25 -11.71 17.12
N ALA A 299 -22.88 -12.99 17.05
CA ALA A 299 -21.49 -13.43 16.96
C ALA A 299 -20.93 -13.43 15.53
N GLN A 300 -21.76 -13.42 14.48
CA GLN A 300 -21.36 -13.55 13.08
C GLN A 300 -22.06 -12.53 12.18
N ALA A 301 -21.32 -11.53 11.68
CA ALA A 301 -21.82 -10.74 10.56
C ALA A 301 -21.99 -11.64 9.33
N GLN A 302 -23.07 -11.42 8.59
CA GLN A 302 -23.48 -12.25 7.47
C GLN A 302 -22.97 -11.67 6.15
N THR A 303 -22.70 -12.54 5.19
CA THR A 303 -22.40 -12.12 3.81
C THR A 303 -23.57 -12.47 2.91
N PHE A 304 -24.17 -11.43 2.32
CA PHE A 304 -25.09 -11.58 1.21
C PHE A 304 -24.29 -11.45 -0.08
N LYS A 305 -24.42 -12.41 -1.00
CA LYS A 305 -23.69 -12.38 -2.27
C LYS A 305 -24.62 -12.16 -3.46
N LEU A 306 -24.35 -11.14 -4.26
CA LEU A 306 -24.98 -10.91 -5.56
C LEU A 306 -23.95 -11.22 -6.66
N VAL A 307 -24.31 -12.10 -7.58
CA VAL A 307 -23.39 -12.65 -8.58
C VAL A 307 -23.96 -12.50 -9.98
N GLY A 308 -23.17 -11.96 -10.92
CA GLY A 308 -23.46 -12.09 -12.34
C GLY A 308 -23.15 -13.52 -12.79
N ILE A 309 -24.20 -14.30 -13.12
CA ILE A 309 -24.01 -15.61 -13.73
C ILE A 309 -23.76 -15.43 -15.23
N GLU A 310 -22.86 -16.23 -15.80
CA GLU A 310 -22.46 -16.14 -17.21
C GLU A 310 -21.90 -14.75 -17.59
N GLY A 311 -20.98 -14.24 -16.77
CA GLY A 311 -20.27 -12.98 -16.99
C GLY A 311 -20.87 -11.79 -16.25
N GLN A 312 -20.22 -10.63 -16.40
CA GLN A 312 -20.56 -9.41 -15.68
C GLN A 312 -21.99 -8.94 -16.01
N LYS A 313 -22.76 -8.51 -15.00
CA LYS A 313 -24.12 -7.96 -15.13
C LYS A 313 -24.22 -6.60 -14.48
N GLN A 314 -25.20 -5.79 -14.86
CA GLN A 314 -25.51 -4.55 -14.17
C GLN A 314 -26.59 -4.79 -13.10
N PHE A 315 -26.35 -4.28 -11.90
CA PHE A 315 -27.38 -4.17 -10.87
C PHE A 315 -27.52 -2.69 -10.50
N GLN A 316 -28.61 -2.09 -10.97
CA GLN A 316 -28.89 -0.67 -10.76
C GLN A 316 -29.97 -0.50 -9.69
N ILE A 317 -29.73 0.39 -8.73
CA ILE A 317 -30.75 0.82 -7.78
C ILE A 317 -31.26 2.17 -8.26
N SER A 318 -32.50 2.21 -8.78
CA SER A 318 -33.08 3.44 -9.33
C SER A 318 -34.55 3.54 -8.94
N PRO A 319 -34.85 4.04 -7.73
CA PRO A 319 -36.20 4.10 -7.20
C PRO A 319 -37.12 4.92 -8.12
N SER A 320 -38.29 4.37 -8.44
CA SER A 320 -39.22 5.07 -9.33
C SER A 320 -39.76 6.34 -8.67
N ASN A 321 -40.07 7.37 -9.47
CA ASN A 321 -40.71 8.59 -8.98
C ASN A 321 -42.01 8.32 -8.20
N ALA A 322 -42.76 7.30 -8.60
CA ALA A 322 -43.97 6.87 -7.90
C ALA A 322 -43.64 6.34 -6.49
N TYR A 323 -42.60 5.50 -6.39
CA TYR A 323 -42.14 4.96 -5.12
C TYR A 323 -41.53 6.03 -4.20
N CYS A 324 -40.68 6.92 -4.73
CA CYS A 324 -40.12 8.06 -3.97
C CYS A 324 -41.22 8.96 -3.40
N ASN A 325 -42.26 9.25 -4.19
CA ASN A 325 -43.41 10.02 -3.72
C ASN A 325 -44.18 9.30 -2.61
N ALA A 326 -44.39 7.98 -2.75
CA ALA A 326 -45.06 7.19 -1.74
C ALA A 326 -44.27 7.16 -0.42
N LEU A 327 -42.96 6.93 -0.50
CA LEU A 327 -42.06 6.92 0.66
C LEU A 327 -42.02 8.30 1.35
N SER A 328 -41.90 9.38 0.58
CA SER A 328 -41.87 10.75 1.14
C SER A 328 -43.18 11.13 1.83
N ARG A 329 -44.33 10.77 1.24
CA ARG A 329 -45.64 11.04 1.85
C ARG A 329 -45.82 10.27 3.14
N ALA A 330 -45.46 8.99 3.17
CA ALA A 330 -45.56 8.18 4.37
C ALA A 330 -44.67 8.71 5.49
N ASP A 331 -43.45 9.16 5.18
CA ASP A 331 -42.50 9.64 6.19
C ASP A 331 -42.97 10.92 6.91
N ASN A 332 -43.32 11.97 6.17
CA ASN A 332 -43.64 13.28 6.76
C ASN A 332 -44.73 14.07 6.02
N GLY A 333 -45.48 13.43 5.13
CA GLY A 333 -46.61 14.05 4.41
C GLY A 333 -46.21 14.90 3.21
N LEU A 334 -44.91 15.06 2.92
CA LEU A 334 -44.42 15.82 1.77
C LEU A 334 -44.40 14.98 0.49
N THR A 335 -44.64 15.62 -0.65
CA THR A 335 -44.29 15.02 -1.95
C THR A 335 -42.77 14.96 -2.12
N TRP A 336 -42.30 14.07 -3.01
CA TRP A 336 -40.88 13.97 -3.32
C TRP A 336 -40.30 15.29 -3.82
N ALA A 337 -41.02 15.99 -4.71
CA ALA A 337 -40.61 17.28 -5.24
C ALA A 337 -40.44 18.34 -4.13
N GLN A 338 -41.32 18.36 -3.12
CA GLN A 338 -41.20 19.25 -1.95
C GLN A 338 -39.98 18.89 -1.10
N ARG A 339 -39.75 17.61 -0.85
CA ARG A 339 -38.56 17.14 -0.10
C ARG A 339 -37.27 17.54 -0.79
N VAL A 340 -37.15 17.24 -2.08
CA VAL A 340 -35.98 17.63 -2.89
C VAL A 340 -35.81 19.14 -2.89
N ALA A 341 -36.89 19.93 -2.90
CA ALA A 341 -36.84 21.40 -2.82
C ALA A 341 -36.52 21.96 -1.41
N GLY A 342 -36.24 21.12 -0.41
CA GLY A 342 -35.81 21.55 0.92
C GLY A 342 -36.95 22.02 1.82
N TYR A 343 -38.20 21.66 1.51
CA TYR A 343 -39.32 21.97 2.40
C TYR A 343 -39.16 21.20 3.72
N THR A 344 -39.25 21.92 4.84
CA THR A 344 -39.25 21.31 6.18
C THR A 344 -40.68 20.90 6.54
N SER A 345 -40.85 19.67 7.03
CA SER A 345 -42.14 19.23 7.53
C SER A 345 -42.39 19.73 8.96
N TYR A 346 -43.67 19.96 9.29
CA TYR A 346 -44.12 20.14 10.67
C TYR A 346 -44.25 18.82 11.43
N THR A 347 -44.18 17.68 10.73
CA THR A 347 -44.26 16.33 11.31
C THR A 347 -42.87 15.70 11.39
N PRO A 348 -42.48 15.12 12.54
CA PRO A 348 -41.25 14.35 12.66
C PRO A 348 -41.24 13.18 11.66
N SER A 349 -40.06 12.88 11.11
CA SER A 349 -39.86 11.71 10.24
C SER A 349 -40.25 10.43 10.97
N GLN A 350 -41.13 9.66 10.35
CA GLN A 350 -41.59 8.36 10.86
C GLN A 350 -40.76 7.19 10.34
N LEU A 351 -40.10 7.38 9.20
CA LEU A 351 -39.26 6.40 8.54
C LEU A 351 -37.82 6.92 8.46
N PRO A 352 -37.19 7.33 9.58
CA PRO A 352 -35.86 7.97 9.55
C PRO A 352 -34.80 7.03 8.99
N THR A 353 -35.02 5.71 9.05
CA THR A 353 -34.10 4.70 8.52
C THR A 353 -34.33 4.38 7.04
N ARG A 354 -35.31 4.99 6.38
CA ARG A 354 -35.63 4.80 4.95
C ARG A 354 -35.13 5.93 4.08
N PHE A 355 -34.48 6.92 4.69
CA PHE A 355 -33.78 7.98 4.00
C PHE A 355 -32.36 8.07 4.53
N THR A 356 -31.44 8.54 3.69
CA THR A 356 -30.11 8.98 4.13
C THR A 356 -30.20 10.01 5.27
N ASN A 357 -29.11 10.22 6.01
CA ASN A 357 -29.07 11.16 7.15
C ASN A 357 -29.46 12.61 6.79
N ASN A 358 -29.28 13.00 5.52
CA ASN A 358 -29.69 14.31 5.01
C ASN A 358 -31.19 14.37 4.67
N GLY A 359 -31.91 13.25 4.82
CA GLY A 359 -33.34 13.11 4.57
C GLY A 359 -33.72 13.14 3.09
N THR A 360 -32.75 13.22 2.18
CA THR A 360 -33.00 13.44 0.76
C THR A 360 -33.18 12.12 0.03
N THR A 361 -32.29 11.15 0.16
CA THR A 361 -32.29 9.98 -0.75
C THR A 361 -32.95 8.75 -0.12
N PRO A 362 -33.86 8.05 -0.83
CA PRO A 362 -34.51 6.83 -0.33
C PRO A 362 -33.53 5.65 -0.24
N ILE A 363 -33.66 4.82 0.80
CA ILE A 363 -32.85 3.63 0.99
C ILE A 363 -33.64 2.39 0.57
N LEU A 364 -33.08 1.62 -0.37
CA LEU A 364 -33.63 0.36 -0.88
C LEU A 364 -32.82 -0.85 -0.44
N ILE A 365 -31.56 -0.66 -0.04
CA ILE A 365 -30.72 -1.72 0.54
C ILE A 365 -30.19 -1.28 1.90
N LYS A 366 -30.43 -2.10 2.92
CA LYS A 366 -29.87 -1.95 4.26
C LYS A 366 -28.88 -3.06 4.51
N CYS A 367 -27.59 -2.75 4.46
CA CYS A 367 -26.54 -3.67 4.84
C CYS A 367 -26.54 -3.92 6.36
N ASN A 368 -27.05 -2.98 7.16
CA ASN A 368 -26.90 -3.00 8.61
C ASN A 368 -25.40 -3.19 8.97
N ASP A 369 -25.06 -4.13 9.84
CA ASP A 369 -23.68 -4.50 10.18
C ASP A 369 -23.15 -5.73 9.40
N ASN A 370 -23.80 -6.06 8.28
CA ASN A 370 -23.47 -7.18 7.40
C ASN A 370 -22.73 -6.74 6.13
N THR A 371 -22.15 -7.68 5.39
CA THR A 371 -21.48 -7.41 4.12
C THR A 371 -22.37 -7.73 2.93
N PHE A 372 -22.58 -6.74 2.05
CA PHE A 372 -23.18 -6.93 0.74
C PHE A 372 -22.06 -7.15 -0.29
N GLY A 373 -21.76 -8.42 -0.54
CA GLY A 373 -20.76 -8.85 -1.50
C GLY A 373 -21.32 -8.88 -2.92
N ILE A 374 -20.57 -8.33 -3.87
CA ILE A 374 -20.88 -8.34 -5.30
C ILE A 374 -19.75 -9.03 -6.07
N GLN A 375 -20.09 -9.86 -7.05
CA GLN A 375 -19.14 -10.57 -7.92
C GLN A 375 -19.63 -10.56 -9.36
N ASN A 376 -18.79 -10.17 -10.32
CA ASN A 376 -19.21 -10.00 -11.72
C ASN A 376 -20.44 -9.08 -11.82
N ILE A 377 -20.47 -8.00 -11.04
CA ILE A 377 -21.59 -7.04 -11.01
C ILE A 377 -21.03 -5.62 -11.17
N ASN A 378 -21.67 -4.83 -12.04
CA ASN A 378 -21.57 -3.38 -12.09
C ASN A 378 -22.72 -2.81 -11.26
N LEU A 379 -22.41 -2.34 -10.06
CA LEU A 379 -23.37 -1.78 -9.11
C LEU A 379 -23.49 -0.27 -9.31
N SER A 380 -24.71 0.23 -9.50
CA SER A 380 -25.00 1.67 -9.55
C SER A 380 -26.20 2.04 -8.66
N GLY A 381 -26.35 3.33 -8.32
CA GLY A 381 -27.32 3.80 -7.32
C GLY A 381 -26.86 3.57 -5.88
N PHE A 382 -25.56 3.76 -5.64
CA PHE A 382 -24.89 3.52 -4.36
C PHE A 382 -25.47 4.34 -3.19
N GLU A 383 -25.98 5.53 -3.47
CA GLU A 383 -26.67 6.43 -2.54
C GLU A 383 -27.96 5.86 -1.96
N HIS A 384 -28.50 4.79 -2.56
CA HIS A 384 -29.67 4.06 -2.07
C HIS A 384 -29.32 2.88 -1.15
N ILE A 385 -28.04 2.73 -0.81
CA ILE A 385 -27.52 1.72 0.11
C ILE A 385 -27.17 2.40 1.43
N SER A 386 -27.55 1.78 2.54
CA SER A 386 -27.17 2.23 3.88
C SER A 386 -26.48 1.12 4.67
N LYS A 387 -25.63 1.53 5.60
CA LYS A 387 -24.99 0.66 6.59
C LYS A 387 -25.27 1.14 8.00
N THR A 388 -25.01 0.26 8.96
CA THR A 388 -24.87 0.61 10.38
C THR A 388 -23.52 0.09 10.88
N THR A 389 -23.06 0.67 11.99
CA THR A 389 -21.89 0.18 12.72
C THR A 389 -22.37 -0.34 14.07
N SER A 390 -22.21 -1.64 14.31
CA SER A 390 -22.43 -2.25 15.61
C SER A 390 -21.14 -2.23 16.43
N ILE A 391 -21.22 -2.73 17.66
CA ILE A 391 -20.04 -2.84 18.54
C ILE A 391 -18.96 -3.78 18.00
N ASN A 392 -19.37 -4.75 17.17
CA ASN A 392 -18.50 -5.83 16.68
C ASN A 392 -18.18 -5.70 15.21
N TYR A 393 -19.12 -5.17 14.40
CA TYR A 393 -19.04 -5.19 12.95
C TYR A 393 -19.51 -3.87 12.34
N THR A 394 -19.04 -3.62 11.13
CA THR A 394 -19.52 -2.51 10.29
C THR A 394 -20.04 -3.05 8.98
N GLY A 395 -21.18 -2.54 8.55
CA GLY A 395 -21.72 -2.86 7.24
C GLY A 395 -20.74 -2.48 6.14
N ALA A 396 -20.58 -3.39 5.18
CA ALA A 396 -19.56 -3.25 4.14
C ALA A 396 -20.09 -3.66 2.76
N ILE A 397 -19.42 -3.18 1.71
CA ILE A 397 -19.57 -3.61 0.34
C ILE A 397 -18.35 -4.48 0.01
N GLY A 398 -18.59 -5.75 -0.31
CA GLY A 398 -17.54 -6.68 -0.72
C GLY A 398 -17.40 -6.68 -2.25
N LEU A 399 -16.20 -6.42 -2.77
CA LEU A 399 -15.86 -6.52 -4.19
C LEU A 399 -15.14 -7.84 -4.40
N LEU A 400 -15.80 -8.83 -4.99
CA LEU A 400 -15.39 -10.24 -4.95
C LEU A 400 -14.92 -10.78 -6.32
N GLY A 401 -14.25 -9.95 -7.12
CA GLY A 401 -13.70 -10.28 -8.43
C GLY A 401 -14.59 -9.80 -9.58
N THR A 402 -13.98 -9.10 -10.55
CA THR A 402 -14.67 -8.41 -11.67
C THR A 402 -15.91 -7.59 -11.25
N ALA A 403 -15.91 -7.09 -10.02
CA ALA A 403 -16.98 -6.24 -9.50
C ALA A 403 -16.63 -4.77 -9.72
N ALA A 404 -17.59 -3.95 -10.15
CA ALA A 404 -17.44 -2.51 -10.24
C ALA A 404 -18.54 -1.80 -9.44
N VAL A 405 -18.21 -0.68 -8.81
CA VAL A 405 -19.17 0.18 -8.11
C VAL A 405 -19.08 1.60 -8.65
N ASP A 406 -20.22 2.15 -9.04
CA ASP A 406 -20.37 3.55 -9.43
C ASP A 406 -20.62 4.42 -8.20
N ILE A 407 -19.74 5.39 -7.96
CA ILE A 407 -19.79 6.31 -6.83
C ILE A 407 -19.84 7.73 -7.35
N GLY A 408 -20.84 8.51 -6.93
CA GLY A 408 -21.00 9.89 -7.43
C GLY A 408 -22.33 10.20 -8.10
N ASP A 409 -23.21 9.22 -8.32
CA ASP A 409 -24.44 9.46 -9.08
C ASP A 409 -25.42 10.34 -8.26
N GLN A 410 -25.62 11.58 -8.68
CA GLN A 410 -26.78 12.37 -8.29
C GLN A 410 -27.40 12.93 -9.55
N THR A 411 -28.72 13.12 -9.51
CA THR A 411 -29.40 13.88 -10.56
C THR A 411 -28.82 15.30 -10.64
N PHE A 412 -28.77 15.89 -11.85
CA PHE A 412 -28.26 17.26 -12.08
C PHE A 412 -28.91 18.33 -11.16
N SER A 413 -30.14 18.09 -10.69
CA SER A 413 -30.84 19.00 -9.78
C SER A 413 -30.38 18.93 -8.32
N GLU A 414 -29.89 17.78 -7.86
CA GLU A 414 -29.32 17.61 -6.52
C GLU A 414 -27.87 18.12 -6.50
N PHE A 415 -27.16 17.91 -7.60
CA PHE A 415 -25.87 18.54 -7.87
C PHE A 415 -25.90 20.06 -7.69
N GLU A 416 -26.85 20.78 -8.30
CA GLU A 416 -26.90 22.25 -8.18
C GLU A 416 -27.14 22.74 -6.74
N LYS A 417 -27.80 21.93 -5.90
CA LYS A 417 -28.04 22.26 -4.48
C LYS A 417 -26.84 21.94 -3.60
N ASN A 418 -26.11 20.90 -3.96
CA ASN A 418 -24.99 20.39 -3.18
C ASN A 418 -23.62 20.83 -3.70
N LYS A 419 -23.55 21.65 -4.76
CA LYS A 419 -22.29 22.07 -5.43
C LYS A 419 -21.20 22.70 -4.54
N ASN A 420 -21.54 23.09 -3.31
CA ASN A 420 -20.59 23.65 -2.33
C ASN A 420 -20.41 22.74 -1.09
N VAL A 421 -20.99 21.55 -1.09
CA VAL A 421 -20.92 20.58 0.00
C VAL A 421 -20.17 19.36 -0.52
N GLN A 422 -19.02 19.08 0.09
CA GLN A 422 -18.26 17.87 -0.23
C GLN A 422 -19.11 16.63 0.05
N GLU A 423 -19.36 15.82 -0.97
CA GLU A 423 -20.20 14.62 -0.86
C GLU A 423 -19.47 13.54 -0.06
N LYS A 424 -20.10 13.08 1.02
CA LYS A 424 -19.54 12.06 1.92
C LYS A 424 -20.06 10.69 1.53
N TYR A 425 -19.14 9.80 1.18
CA TYR A 425 -19.43 8.39 0.94
C TYR A 425 -18.86 7.58 2.09
N ASP A 426 -19.72 7.36 3.09
CA ASP A 426 -19.39 6.54 4.23
C ASP A 426 -19.76 5.08 3.95
N MET A 427 -18.80 4.29 3.49
CA MET A 427 -18.91 2.83 3.38
C MET A 427 -17.58 2.17 3.71
N VAL A 428 -17.64 0.93 4.19
CA VAL A 428 -16.46 0.06 4.22
C VAL A 428 -16.46 -0.78 2.95
N PHE A 429 -15.39 -0.71 2.19
CA PHE A 429 -15.14 -1.54 1.02
C PHE A 429 -14.17 -2.65 1.41
N VAL A 430 -14.50 -3.88 1.02
CA VAL A 430 -13.61 -5.03 1.21
C VAL A 430 -13.31 -5.62 -0.15
N VAL A 431 -12.05 -5.63 -0.55
CA VAL A 431 -11.60 -6.09 -1.86
C VAL A 431 -11.06 -7.51 -1.74
N GLN A 432 -11.60 -8.40 -2.57
CA GLN A 432 -11.14 -9.76 -2.72
C GLN A 432 -11.01 -10.12 -4.21
N ASN A 433 -9.94 -10.85 -4.56
CA ASN A 433 -9.59 -11.22 -5.93
C ASN A 433 -9.23 -10.00 -6.81
N ILE A 434 -9.04 -10.25 -8.10
CA ILE A 434 -8.56 -9.28 -9.09
C ILE A 434 -9.70 -8.63 -9.90
N ASN A 435 -9.36 -7.55 -10.63
CA ASN A 435 -10.23 -6.81 -11.54
C ASN A 435 -11.43 -6.15 -10.85
N ASN A 436 -11.31 -5.73 -9.59
CA ASN A 436 -12.36 -4.94 -8.94
C ASN A 436 -12.17 -3.47 -9.28
N GLN A 437 -13.27 -2.71 -9.36
CA GLN A 437 -13.23 -1.31 -9.75
C GLN A 437 -14.10 -0.43 -8.85
N LEU A 438 -13.59 0.75 -8.49
CA LEU A 438 -14.40 1.89 -8.06
C LEU A 438 -14.41 2.92 -9.18
N ARG A 439 -15.57 3.16 -9.77
CA ARG A 439 -15.75 4.16 -10.83
C ARG A 439 -16.27 5.44 -10.22
N LEU A 440 -15.44 6.47 -10.25
CA LEU A 440 -15.77 7.79 -9.71
C LEU A 440 -16.51 8.58 -10.79
N LEU A 441 -17.82 8.70 -10.64
CA LEU A 441 -18.69 9.42 -11.58
C LEU A 441 -18.65 10.94 -11.40
N LYS A 442 -17.98 11.40 -10.34
CA LYS A 442 -17.86 12.80 -9.94
C LYS A 442 -16.49 13.08 -9.36
N ASP A 443 -16.15 14.36 -9.40
CA ASP A 443 -14.89 14.90 -8.89
C ASP A 443 -15.06 15.36 -7.42
N ASP A 444 -13.94 15.51 -6.71
CA ASP A 444 -13.87 15.99 -5.32
C ASP A 444 -14.66 15.15 -4.29
N LEU A 445 -14.80 13.84 -4.54
CA LEU A 445 -15.50 12.91 -3.63
C LEU A 445 -14.75 12.76 -2.30
N LEU A 446 -15.48 12.66 -1.18
CA LEU A 446 -14.90 12.40 0.14
C LEU A 446 -15.31 11.03 0.66
N PHE A 447 -14.32 10.16 0.82
CA PHE A 447 -14.49 8.86 1.44
C PHE A 447 -14.21 8.94 2.94
N THR A 448 -15.23 8.65 3.76
CA THR A 448 -15.13 8.71 5.23
C THR A 448 -15.20 7.35 5.91
N GLY A 449 -15.40 6.28 5.15
CA GLY A 449 -15.45 4.92 5.68
C GLY A 449 -14.07 4.26 5.72
N GLN A 450 -13.95 3.03 5.20
CA GLN A 450 -12.67 2.34 5.08
C GLN A 450 -12.55 1.58 3.76
N LEU A 451 -11.33 1.37 3.29
CA LEU A 451 -10.98 0.48 2.20
C LEU A 451 -10.01 -0.58 2.73
N GLN A 452 -10.43 -1.84 2.63
CA GLN A 452 -9.73 -3.01 3.15
C GLN A 452 -9.51 -4.02 2.03
N PHE A 453 -8.43 -4.78 2.12
CA PHE A 453 -8.14 -5.90 1.23
C PHE A 453 -8.19 -7.21 2.01
N ALA A 454 -8.50 -8.31 1.32
CA ALA A 454 -8.46 -9.63 1.91
C ALA A 454 -7.02 -10.05 2.26
N ASP A 455 -6.88 -10.90 3.27
CA ASP A 455 -5.58 -11.29 3.82
C ASP A 455 -4.84 -12.34 2.96
N PHE A 456 -5.51 -12.94 1.97
CA PHE A 456 -4.94 -13.97 1.10
C PHE A 456 -5.20 -13.66 -0.38
N GLY A 457 -4.39 -14.29 -1.24
CA GLY A 457 -4.51 -14.17 -2.68
C GLY A 457 -4.07 -12.80 -3.19
N GLU A 458 -4.25 -12.57 -4.48
CA GLU A 458 -4.02 -11.27 -5.10
C GLU A 458 -5.33 -10.48 -5.13
N ASN A 459 -5.34 -9.32 -4.48
CA ASN A 459 -6.50 -8.48 -4.30
C ASN A 459 -6.23 -7.15 -4.97
N VAL A 460 -6.89 -6.89 -6.10
CA VAL A 460 -6.65 -5.71 -6.93
C VAL A 460 -7.91 -4.86 -6.96
N LEU A 461 -7.73 -3.58 -6.67
CA LEU A 461 -8.74 -2.55 -6.86
C LEU A 461 -8.20 -1.46 -7.78
N ASP A 462 -8.93 -1.22 -8.86
CA ASP A 462 -8.69 -0.11 -9.76
C ASP A 462 -9.65 1.04 -9.38
N ILE A 463 -9.12 2.25 -9.29
CA ILE A 463 -9.90 3.48 -9.16
C ILE A 463 -9.87 4.19 -10.52
N ASP A 464 -11.05 4.30 -11.14
CA ASP A 464 -11.24 4.81 -12.49
C ASP A 464 -12.14 6.06 -12.44
N THR A 465 -11.67 7.23 -12.89
CA THR A 465 -12.48 8.44 -12.91
C THR A 465 -13.30 8.58 -14.19
N VAL A 466 -14.45 7.90 -14.21
CA VAL A 466 -15.45 8.02 -15.28
C VAL A 466 -16.36 9.23 -15.06
N LEU A 467 -15.75 10.41 -14.99
CA LEU A 467 -16.45 11.65 -14.63
C LEU A 467 -17.62 11.93 -15.60
N THR A 468 -18.81 12.06 -15.04
CA THR A 468 -20.04 12.41 -15.78
C THR A 468 -20.19 13.92 -15.99
N GLU A 469 -19.30 14.70 -15.38
CA GLU A 469 -19.27 16.16 -15.47
C GLU A 469 -17.85 16.72 -15.63
N ARG A 470 -17.77 17.98 -16.08
CA ARG A 470 -16.48 18.68 -16.18
C ARG A 470 -15.99 19.06 -14.78
N ILE A 471 -14.71 18.81 -14.54
CA ILE A 471 -13.96 19.34 -13.40
C ILE A 471 -14.13 20.87 -13.38
N LYS A 472 -14.54 21.40 -12.22
CA LYS A 472 -14.77 22.83 -12.05
C LYS A 472 -13.63 23.47 -11.22
N PRO A 473 -13.16 24.66 -11.62
CA PRO A 473 -12.41 25.56 -10.76
C PRO A 473 -13.04 25.70 -9.38
N LYS A 474 -12.25 25.50 -8.33
CA LYS A 474 -12.70 25.70 -6.94
C LYS A 474 -12.25 27.09 -6.48
N VAL A 475 -13.18 28.04 -6.46
CA VAL A 475 -12.91 29.43 -6.06
C VAL A 475 -12.36 29.46 -4.62
N GLY A 476 -11.17 30.02 -4.43
CA GLY A 476 -10.49 30.05 -3.13
C GLY A 476 -9.69 28.79 -2.78
N SER A 477 -9.61 27.81 -3.69
CA SER A 477 -8.63 26.72 -3.63
C SER A 477 -7.23 27.24 -3.94
N THR A 478 -6.22 26.55 -3.41
CA THR A 478 -4.81 26.74 -3.80
C THR A 478 -4.56 26.37 -5.26
N ASP A 479 -5.46 25.59 -5.86
CA ASP A 479 -5.51 25.27 -7.30
C ASP A 479 -6.81 25.80 -7.93
N PRO A 480 -6.85 27.10 -8.28
CA PRO A 480 -8.04 27.73 -8.88
C PRO A 480 -8.28 27.28 -10.32
N ASP A 481 -7.27 26.75 -11.02
CA ASP A 481 -7.35 26.30 -12.42
C ASP A 481 -7.45 24.76 -12.51
N ARG A 482 -7.91 24.08 -11.45
CA ARG A 482 -7.96 22.62 -11.37
C ARG A 482 -8.56 21.97 -12.63
N THR A 483 -7.76 21.13 -13.28
CA THR A 483 -8.17 20.29 -14.42
C THR A 483 -7.97 18.80 -14.17
N ILE A 484 -7.56 18.42 -12.96
CA ILE A 484 -7.16 17.05 -12.61
C ILE A 484 -8.24 16.47 -11.68
N PRO A 485 -8.72 15.22 -11.92
CA PRO A 485 -9.63 14.55 -11.02
C PRO A 485 -9.04 14.46 -9.60
N GLN A 486 -9.86 14.74 -8.61
CA GLN A 486 -9.48 14.71 -7.22
C GLN A 486 -10.36 13.75 -6.41
N VAL A 487 -9.71 12.92 -5.61
CA VAL A 487 -10.35 12.11 -4.57
C VAL A 487 -9.84 12.55 -3.20
N ASN A 488 -10.72 12.58 -2.21
CA ASN A 488 -10.38 12.93 -0.83
C ASN A 488 -10.56 11.73 0.08
N PHE A 489 -9.52 11.38 0.83
CA PHE A 489 -9.54 10.31 1.81
C PHE A 489 -9.55 10.90 3.22
N ALA A 490 -10.56 10.54 4.01
CA ALA A 490 -10.62 10.93 5.41
C ALA A 490 -9.64 10.11 6.26
N THR A 491 -9.42 10.55 7.49
CA THR A 491 -8.59 9.83 8.47
C THR A 491 -8.99 8.36 8.59
N ASP A 492 -7.99 7.48 8.60
CA ASP A 492 -8.13 6.03 8.73
C ASP A 492 -8.90 5.35 7.57
N PHE A 493 -9.03 6.00 6.39
CA PHE A 493 -9.73 5.44 5.25
C PHE A 493 -9.03 4.21 4.65
N LEU A 494 -7.76 4.33 4.24
CA LEU A 494 -7.05 3.29 3.51
C LEU A 494 -5.91 2.70 4.33
N GLN A 495 -5.99 1.40 4.58
CA GLN A 495 -4.90 0.57 5.06
C GLN A 495 -4.55 -0.46 3.97
N LEU A 496 -3.57 -0.13 3.14
CA LEU A 496 -3.14 -0.96 2.02
C LEU A 496 -2.21 -2.06 2.54
N THR A 497 -2.78 -3.23 2.77
CA THR A 497 -2.04 -4.40 3.27
C THR A 497 -2.80 -5.69 2.97
N SER A 498 -2.06 -6.80 2.89
CA SER A 498 -2.60 -8.15 2.89
C SER A 498 -1.66 -9.04 3.70
N LEU A 499 -2.15 -9.71 4.73
CA LEU A 499 -1.29 -10.42 5.69
C LEU A 499 -0.46 -11.54 5.04
N TYR A 500 -1.05 -12.24 4.08
CA TYR A 500 -0.47 -13.41 3.40
C TYR A 500 -0.64 -13.38 1.87
N GLY A 501 -1.27 -12.33 1.34
CA GLY A 501 -1.56 -12.15 -0.08
C GLY A 501 -0.78 -10.98 -0.68
N MET A 502 -1.42 -10.26 -1.59
CA MET A 502 -0.99 -8.97 -2.11
C MET A 502 -2.20 -8.04 -2.19
N ALA A 503 -2.09 -6.84 -1.65
CA ALA A 503 -3.07 -5.76 -1.81
C ALA A 503 -2.55 -4.76 -2.85
N ARG A 504 -3.27 -4.61 -3.97
CA ARG A 504 -2.94 -3.67 -5.03
C ARG A 504 -4.02 -2.62 -5.18
N LEU A 505 -3.63 -1.35 -5.07
CA LEU A 505 -4.46 -0.22 -5.45
C LEU A 505 -3.88 0.41 -6.71
N ILE A 506 -4.69 0.55 -7.75
CA ILE A 506 -4.28 1.11 -9.04
C ILE A 506 -5.16 2.30 -9.35
N PHE A 507 -4.56 3.39 -9.80
CA PHE A 507 -5.27 4.54 -10.35
C PHE A 507 -5.12 4.54 -11.87
N ASP A 508 -6.24 4.34 -12.58
CA ASP A 508 -6.21 4.13 -14.05
C ASP A 508 -6.04 5.44 -14.83
N ASP A 509 -6.35 6.57 -14.22
CA ASP A 509 -6.20 7.87 -14.86
C ASP A 509 -4.74 8.24 -15.13
N SER A 510 -4.52 8.93 -16.26
CA SER A 510 -3.19 9.47 -16.60
C SER A 510 -2.63 10.40 -15.53
N ARG A 511 -3.50 11.10 -14.80
CA ARG A 511 -3.15 11.98 -13.69
C ARG A 511 -4.32 12.07 -12.71
N ILE A 512 -4.06 11.83 -11.43
CA ILE A 512 -5.05 11.96 -10.36
C ILE A 512 -4.48 12.68 -9.15
N ARG A 513 -5.31 13.43 -8.44
CA ARG A 513 -4.97 14.03 -7.15
C ARG A 513 -5.65 13.31 -5.99
N ILE A 514 -4.86 12.92 -5.00
CA ILE A 514 -5.29 12.33 -3.74
C ILE A 514 -5.10 13.37 -2.64
N ASN A 515 -6.20 13.81 -2.04
CA ASN A 515 -6.19 14.72 -0.91
C ASN A 515 -6.42 13.95 0.39
N ASN A 516 -5.35 13.72 1.13
CA ASN A 516 -5.37 12.95 2.36
C ASN A 516 -5.60 13.84 3.57
N GLN A 517 -6.55 13.48 4.41
CA GLN A 517 -6.56 13.92 5.81
C GLN A 517 -5.49 13.16 6.61
N PHE A 518 -5.28 13.56 7.86
CA PHE A 518 -4.33 12.91 8.77
C PHE A 518 -4.52 11.39 8.80
N ASN A 519 -3.46 10.62 8.51
CA ASN A 519 -3.42 9.17 8.47
C ASN A 519 -4.47 8.53 7.54
N ALA A 520 -4.83 9.21 6.44
CA ALA A 520 -5.84 8.69 5.53
C ALA A 520 -5.34 7.52 4.67
N PHE A 521 -4.05 7.50 4.33
CA PHE A 521 -3.45 6.50 3.46
C PHE A 521 -2.18 5.92 4.11
N ILE A 522 -2.29 4.67 4.55
CA ILE A 522 -1.20 3.90 5.14
C ILE A 522 -0.96 2.64 4.32
N ALA A 523 0.28 2.37 3.94
CA ALA A 523 0.75 1.13 3.33
C ALA A 523 1.58 0.31 4.32
N TYR A 524 1.47 -1.01 4.26
CA TYR A 524 2.25 -1.95 5.08
C TYR A 524 2.90 -3.03 4.19
N GLU A 525 3.30 -4.16 4.76
CA GLU A 525 3.76 -5.31 3.98
C GLU A 525 2.73 -5.80 2.94
N ASN A 526 3.26 -6.40 1.87
CA ASN A 526 2.52 -6.98 0.74
C ASN A 526 1.56 -5.99 0.06
N SER A 527 1.96 -4.72 -0.02
CA SER A 527 1.19 -3.65 -0.62
C SER A 527 1.81 -3.19 -1.93
N TYR A 528 0.96 -2.72 -2.84
CA TYR A 528 1.35 -2.20 -4.15
C TYR A 528 0.45 -1.02 -4.51
N LEU A 529 1.05 0.11 -4.86
CA LEU A 529 0.38 1.29 -5.39
C LEU A 529 0.81 1.52 -6.83
N GLY A 530 -0.14 1.47 -7.76
CA GLY A 530 0.08 1.70 -9.19
C GLY A 530 -0.66 2.93 -9.71
N GLY A 531 -0.13 3.55 -10.77
CA GLY A 531 -0.75 4.65 -11.49
C GLY A 531 0.22 5.33 -12.45
N ASN A 532 -0.23 6.32 -13.22
CA ASN A 532 0.69 7.12 -14.05
C ASN A 532 1.25 8.29 -13.24
N THR A 533 0.50 9.41 -13.16
CA THR A 533 0.88 10.57 -12.34
C THR A 533 -0.04 10.69 -11.13
N ILE A 534 0.49 10.62 -9.91
CA ILE A 534 -0.26 10.79 -8.67
C ILE A 534 0.20 12.06 -7.96
N GLU A 535 -0.73 12.98 -7.70
CA GLU A 535 -0.51 14.15 -6.86
C GLU A 535 -1.06 13.91 -5.46
N VAL A 536 -0.24 14.04 -4.43
CA VAL A 536 -0.66 13.95 -3.04
C VAL A 536 -0.72 15.36 -2.44
N THR A 537 -1.86 15.71 -1.88
CA THR A 537 -2.08 16.92 -1.06
C THR A 537 -2.51 16.53 0.35
N GLY A 538 -2.26 17.41 1.32
CA GLY A 538 -2.57 17.13 2.72
C GLY A 538 -1.52 16.21 3.37
N ASP A 539 -1.97 15.13 4.00
CA ASP A 539 -1.09 14.17 4.68
C ASP A 539 -0.36 13.24 3.68
N PRO A 540 0.91 12.88 3.89
CA PRO A 540 1.63 12.00 2.97
C PRO A 540 1.06 10.58 2.96
N ILE A 541 1.51 9.77 2.00
CA ILE A 541 1.30 8.33 2.06
C ILE A 541 2.31 7.78 3.08
N TRP A 542 1.83 7.04 4.08
CA TRP A 542 2.72 6.48 5.10
C TRP A 542 3.12 5.06 4.70
N ASP A 543 4.42 4.81 4.53
CA ASP A 543 4.96 3.46 4.41
C ASP A 543 5.40 2.97 5.78
N LEU A 544 4.62 2.03 6.31
CA LEU A 544 4.84 1.42 7.61
C LEU A 544 5.32 -0.02 7.50
N TYR A 545 5.88 -0.41 6.35
CA TYR A 545 6.54 -1.69 6.20
C TYR A 545 7.61 -1.89 7.28
N ASP A 546 7.45 -2.95 8.08
CA ASP A 546 8.47 -3.37 9.05
C ASP A 546 8.94 -4.79 8.69
N PRO A 547 10.20 -4.95 8.24
CA PRO A 547 10.72 -6.24 7.81
C PRO A 547 10.73 -7.29 8.94
N ALA A 548 10.59 -6.89 10.20
CA ALA A 548 10.46 -7.82 11.33
C ALA A 548 9.14 -8.60 11.33
N PHE A 549 8.07 -8.09 10.69
CA PHE A 549 6.80 -8.80 10.56
C PHE A 549 6.76 -9.76 9.34
N GLY A 550 7.79 -9.76 8.51
CA GLY A 550 7.84 -10.54 7.27
C GLY A 550 7.07 -9.88 6.12
N GLY A 551 6.75 -10.65 5.07
CA GLY A 551 6.09 -10.12 3.87
C GLY A 551 7.02 -9.34 2.95
N LYS A 552 6.46 -8.89 1.82
CA LYS A 552 7.15 -8.07 0.81
C LYS A 552 7.06 -6.59 1.18
N GLU A 553 8.08 -5.83 0.82
CA GLU A 553 8.09 -4.37 0.94
C GLU A 553 6.93 -3.74 0.14
N PHE A 554 6.53 -2.54 0.55
CA PHE A 554 5.61 -1.72 -0.22
C PHE A 554 6.22 -1.41 -1.59
N VAL A 555 5.47 -1.67 -2.65
CA VAL A 555 5.90 -1.40 -4.03
C VAL A 555 5.15 -0.20 -4.57
N LEU A 556 5.88 0.83 -4.98
CA LEU A 556 5.36 1.98 -5.70
C LEU A 556 5.71 1.84 -7.19
N ASP A 557 4.70 1.74 -8.04
CA ASP A 557 4.82 1.60 -9.49
C ASP A 557 4.06 2.73 -10.19
N VAL A 558 4.66 3.92 -10.15
CA VAL A 558 4.11 5.15 -10.74
C VAL A 558 5.15 5.85 -11.61
N ASP A 559 4.71 6.48 -12.69
CA ASP A 559 5.58 7.27 -13.57
C ASP A 559 6.04 8.55 -12.84
N GLU A 560 5.12 9.21 -12.13
CA GLU A 560 5.40 10.44 -11.38
C GLU A 560 4.55 10.51 -10.09
N LEU A 561 5.20 10.78 -8.96
CA LEU A 561 4.57 11.03 -7.66
C LEU A 561 4.92 12.45 -7.19
N ILE A 562 3.93 13.31 -6.98
CA ILE A 562 4.10 14.74 -6.71
C ILE A 562 3.49 15.10 -5.34
N GLY A 563 4.23 15.78 -4.46
CA GLY A 563 3.69 16.41 -3.25
C GLY A 563 3.53 17.92 -3.44
N LEU A 564 2.32 18.47 -3.34
CA LEU A 564 2.07 19.89 -3.68
C LEU A 564 2.24 20.87 -2.50
N ASP A 565 2.14 20.39 -1.26
CA ASP A 565 2.20 21.25 -0.06
C ASP A 565 3.62 21.43 0.50
N ASP A 566 4.64 20.82 -0.13
CA ASP A 566 6.00 20.72 0.41
C ASP A 566 6.99 21.60 -0.36
N ILE A 567 7.42 22.70 0.27
CA ILE A 567 8.43 23.64 -0.28
C ILE A 567 9.86 23.07 -0.08
N ASP A 568 10.01 22.02 0.74
CA ASP A 568 11.29 21.53 1.27
C ASP A 568 11.66 20.07 0.88
N ASN A 569 10.99 19.44 -0.11
CA ASN A 569 11.37 18.12 -0.65
C ASN A 569 11.55 17.02 0.43
N LYS A 570 10.58 16.81 1.32
CA LYS A 570 10.55 15.64 2.22
C LYS A 570 9.57 14.59 1.68
N PRO A 571 9.72 13.31 2.09
CA PRO A 571 9.33 12.24 1.20
C PRO A 571 7.80 12.07 1.19
N ILE A 572 7.28 11.98 -0.05
CA ILE A 572 5.86 11.78 -0.39
C ILE A 572 5.36 10.42 0.13
N VAL A 573 6.32 9.54 0.42
CA VAL A 573 6.21 8.31 1.21
C VAL A 573 7.11 8.47 2.45
N SER A 574 6.55 8.63 3.64
CA SER A 574 7.35 8.87 4.85
C SER A 574 7.65 7.57 5.61
N ASP A 575 8.93 7.31 5.86
CA ASP A 575 9.39 6.26 6.78
C ASP A 575 9.11 6.63 8.24
N PHE A 576 8.74 5.64 9.04
CA PHE A 576 8.17 5.81 10.38
C PHE A 576 9.09 6.45 11.44
N TYR A 577 8.51 7.32 12.29
CA TYR A 577 9.05 7.67 13.61
C TYR A 577 8.24 6.94 14.70
N SER A 578 8.95 6.42 15.71
CA SER A 578 8.56 5.46 16.77
C SER A 578 7.36 5.77 17.68
N ILE A 579 6.44 6.67 17.31
CA ILE A 579 5.44 7.24 18.24
C ILE A 579 4.00 6.71 18.02
N PHE A 580 3.65 6.13 16.86
CA PHE A 580 2.26 5.72 16.59
C PHE A 580 2.02 4.22 16.72
N LYS A 581 2.26 3.66 17.91
CA LYS A 581 1.80 2.31 18.28
C LYS A 581 0.38 2.31 18.86
N ASN A 582 -0.51 3.13 18.30
CA ASN A 582 -1.93 3.04 18.60
C ASN A 582 -2.58 2.20 17.52
N ASN A 583 -2.67 0.89 17.79
CA ASN A 583 -3.44 -0.08 17.03
C ASN A 583 -4.93 0.31 17.03
N LYS A 584 -5.33 1.31 16.23
CA LYS A 584 -6.74 1.41 15.87
C LYS A 584 -7.06 0.20 15.02
N LYS A 585 -7.89 -0.66 15.60
CA LYS A 585 -8.25 -1.98 15.08
C LYS A 585 -8.95 -1.81 13.72
N LYS A 586 -8.48 -2.51 12.68
CA LYS A 586 -9.22 -2.76 11.42
C LYS A 586 -10.68 -3.03 11.78
N LEU A 587 -11.63 -2.27 11.22
CA LEU A 587 -13.05 -2.53 11.47
C LEU A 587 -13.34 -3.94 10.95
N ARG A 588 -13.80 -4.83 11.82
CA ARG A 588 -14.12 -6.20 11.42
C ARG A 588 -15.37 -6.20 10.55
N THR A 589 -15.31 -6.95 9.46
CA THR A 589 -16.40 -7.16 8.50
C THR A 589 -16.87 -8.62 8.53
N ALA A 590 -17.98 -8.93 7.86
CA ALA A 590 -18.45 -10.31 7.75
C ALA A 590 -17.48 -11.20 6.97
N LEU A 591 -16.77 -10.63 6.00
CA LEU A 591 -15.79 -11.38 5.20
C LEU A 591 -14.59 -11.82 6.05
N ASP A 592 -14.15 -11.00 7.03
CA ASP A 592 -13.08 -11.39 7.95
C ASP A 592 -13.46 -12.61 8.82
N LEU A 593 -14.75 -12.79 9.14
CA LEU A 593 -15.25 -13.94 9.93
C LEU A 593 -15.32 -15.23 9.13
N ILE A 594 -15.87 -15.18 7.91
CA ILE A 594 -15.90 -16.33 7.00
C ILE A 594 -14.48 -16.87 6.86
N TYR A 595 -13.55 -15.93 6.72
CA TYR A 595 -12.13 -16.20 6.69
C TYR A 595 -11.58 -16.86 7.97
N GLU A 596 -11.80 -16.28 9.16
CA GLU A 596 -11.37 -16.90 10.44
C GLU A 596 -11.92 -18.33 10.63
N GLN A 597 -13.11 -18.62 10.11
CA GLN A 597 -13.70 -19.96 10.15
C GLN A 597 -13.05 -20.94 9.16
N GLU A 598 -12.64 -20.48 7.98
CA GLU A 598 -11.89 -21.27 7.02
C GLU A 598 -10.51 -21.65 7.58
N LEU A 599 -9.80 -20.71 8.23
CA LEU A 599 -8.52 -20.98 8.89
C LEU A 599 -8.61 -22.09 9.96
N LYS A 600 -9.69 -22.13 10.75
CA LYS A 600 -9.88 -23.17 11.79
C LYS A 600 -10.06 -24.59 11.23
N LYS A 601 -10.25 -24.73 9.91
CA LYS A 601 -10.35 -26.04 9.25
C LYS A 601 -8.99 -26.58 8.80
N PHE A 602 -7.94 -25.76 8.84
CA PHE A 602 -6.54 -26.13 8.60
C PHE A 602 -5.79 -26.22 9.93
#